data_AF-A0A9E4CUG6-F1
#
_entry.id   AF-A0A9E4CUG6-F1
#
_cell.length_a   1.000
_cell.length_b   1.000
_cell.length_c   1.000
_cell.angle_alpha   90.00
_cell.angle_beta   90.00
_cell.angle_gamma   90.00
#
_symmetry.space_group_name_H-M   'P 1'
#
loop_
_entity.id
_entity.type
_entity.pdbx_description
1 polymer ?
#
loop_
_entity_poly.entity_id
_entity_poly.type
_entity_poly.pdbx_seq_one_letter_code
_entity_poly.pdbx_strand_id
1 'polypeptide(L)'
;HEVGRTDTFALVIADSGPIVFQDLLGQDRNIVLDHVGSEPQLGWRIYLAYPADRSTDCAIEQIRGTRQFTDCDGRTIDVSDLALPPDGVVPQVSDDGLLTLDLVSDEEDAAVTTVAATGTTGG
;
A
#
# COMPACT_ATOMS: atom_id res chain seq x y z
N HIS A 1 4.61 1.57 8.11
CA HIS A 1 4.60 3.02 7.79
C HIS A 1 3.29 3.64 8.29
N GLU A 2 3.32 4.83 8.89
CA GLU A 2 2.09 5.52 9.32
C GLU A 2 1.44 6.23 8.12
N VAL A 3 0.13 6.09 7.94
CA VAL A 3 -0.63 6.73 6.85
C VAL A 3 -1.39 7.96 7.36
N GLY A 4 -2.12 7.82 8.47
CA GLY A 4 -2.85 8.93 9.10
C GLY A 4 -4.15 8.50 9.79
N ARG A 5 -5.07 9.44 9.99
CA ARG A 5 -6.35 9.23 10.67
C ARG A 5 -7.37 8.59 9.73
N THR A 6 -8.02 7.52 10.20
CA THR A 6 -9.06 6.80 9.44
C THR A 6 -10.22 7.68 9.01
N ASP A 7 -10.71 8.57 9.89
CA ASP A 7 -11.79 9.51 9.58
C ASP A 7 -11.46 10.44 8.41
N THR A 8 -10.29 11.08 8.44
CA THR A 8 -9.80 11.93 7.35
C THR A 8 -9.64 11.15 6.05
N PHE A 9 -8.96 9.99 6.07
CA PHE A 9 -8.66 9.25 4.86
C PHE A 9 -9.90 8.60 4.24
N ALA A 10 -10.84 8.12 5.06
CA ALA A 10 -12.12 7.59 4.57
C ALA A 10 -12.92 8.68 3.83
N LEU A 11 -12.94 9.90 4.37
CA LEU A 11 -13.58 11.04 3.69
C LEU A 11 -12.89 11.42 2.39
N VAL A 12 -11.55 11.46 2.37
CA VAL A 12 -10.79 11.72 1.14
C VAL A 12 -11.08 10.67 0.07
N ILE A 13 -11.10 9.38 0.45
CA ILE A 13 -11.38 8.30 -0.50
C ILE A 13 -12.82 8.34 -1.00
N ALA A 14 -13.79 8.66 -0.13
CA ALA A 14 -15.18 8.80 -0.52
C ALA A 14 -15.42 9.95 -1.52
N ASP A 15 -14.66 11.03 -1.41
CA ASP A 15 -14.78 12.22 -2.27
C ASP A 15 -13.95 12.12 -3.56
N SER A 16 -12.68 11.73 -3.42
CA SER A 16 -11.67 11.80 -4.48
C SER A 16 -11.30 10.44 -5.08
N GLY A 17 -11.75 9.34 -4.48
CA GLY A 17 -11.41 7.97 -4.88
C GLY A 17 -10.18 7.40 -4.14
N PRO A 18 -9.79 6.14 -4.45
CA PRO A 18 -8.68 5.46 -3.79
C PRO A 18 -7.36 6.25 -3.83
N ILE A 19 -6.51 6.11 -2.82
CA ILE A 19 -5.22 6.80 -2.77
C ILE A 19 -4.14 5.90 -3.35
N VAL A 20 -3.43 6.39 -4.36
CA VAL A 20 -2.25 5.71 -4.91
C VAL A 20 -1.02 6.17 -4.16
N PHE A 21 -0.34 5.23 -3.50
CA PHE A 21 0.96 5.48 -2.92
C PHE A 21 2.05 4.94 -3.84
N GLN A 22 2.91 5.85 -4.29
CA GLN A 22 4.06 5.49 -5.11
C GLN A 22 5.27 5.15 -4.22
N ASP A 23 6.05 4.16 -4.64
CA ASP A 23 7.39 3.89 -4.11
C ASP A 23 7.45 3.51 -2.61
N LEU A 24 6.36 3.01 -2.01
CA LEU A 24 6.36 2.63 -0.59
C LEU A 24 6.97 1.25 -0.30
N LEU A 25 7.08 0.39 -1.30
CA LEU A 25 7.54 -1.01 -1.15
C LEU A 25 8.92 -1.25 -1.78
N GLY A 26 9.57 -0.23 -2.35
CA GLY A 26 10.73 -0.39 -3.22
C GLY A 26 10.39 -1.11 -4.54
N GLN A 27 11.27 -0.99 -5.54
CA GLN A 27 11.19 -1.71 -6.82
C GLN A 27 9.85 -1.55 -7.57
N ASP A 28 9.40 -0.32 -7.78
CA ASP A 28 8.21 0.01 -8.58
C ASP A 28 6.86 -0.54 -8.05
N ARG A 29 6.85 -1.04 -6.81
CA ARG A 29 5.65 -1.62 -6.17
C ARG A 29 4.77 -0.52 -5.57
N ASN A 30 4.08 0.18 -6.45
CA ASN A 30 3.05 1.14 -6.10
C ASN A 30 1.80 0.40 -5.57
N ILE A 31 1.14 0.98 -4.57
CA ILE A 31 -0.06 0.41 -3.96
C ILE A 31 -1.24 1.37 -4.05
N VAL A 32 -2.44 0.81 -3.96
CA VAL A 32 -3.70 1.55 -3.93
C VAL A 32 -4.40 1.24 -2.63
N LEU A 33 -4.66 2.26 -1.83
CA LEU A 33 -5.47 2.19 -0.62
C LEU A 33 -6.90 2.60 -0.95
N ASP A 34 -7.84 1.69 -0.70
CA ASP A 34 -9.27 1.88 -0.88
C ASP A 34 -10.00 1.73 0.45
N HIS A 35 -11.17 2.38 0.54
CA HIS A 35 -12.06 2.32 1.68
C HIS A 35 -13.49 2.22 1.18
N VAL A 36 -14.24 1.26 1.72
CA VAL A 36 -15.63 1.02 1.35
C VAL A 36 -16.51 1.04 2.58
N GLY A 37 -17.57 1.83 2.51
CA GLY A 37 -18.59 1.93 3.55
C GLY A 37 -18.52 3.26 4.31
N SER A 38 -19.42 3.42 5.28
CA SER A 38 -19.54 4.67 6.05
C SER A 38 -18.72 4.66 7.34
N GLU A 39 -18.28 3.50 7.80
CA GLU A 39 -17.56 3.34 9.06
C GLU A 39 -16.06 3.56 8.82
N PRO A 40 -15.43 4.62 9.35
CA PRO A 40 -14.04 4.94 9.05
C PRO A 40 -13.06 3.86 9.54
N GLN A 41 -13.40 3.08 10.55
CA GLN A 41 -12.52 2.05 11.10
C GLN A 41 -12.59 0.71 10.34
N LEU A 42 -13.55 0.53 9.43
CA LEU A 42 -13.80 -0.74 8.73
C LEU A 42 -13.76 -0.54 7.22
N GLY A 43 -13.60 -1.64 6.47
CA GLY A 43 -13.73 -1.60 5.00
C GLY A 43 -12.49 -1.14 4.23
N TRP A 44 -11.33 -1.05 4.89
CA TRP A 44 -10.04 -0.76 4.25
C TRP A 44 -9.54 -1.94 3.42
N ARG A 45 -9.00 -1.65 2.24
CA ARG A 45 -8.39 -2.64 1.34
C ARG A 45 -7.15 -2.06 0.67
N ILE A 46 -6.21 -2.94 0.33
CA ILE A 46 -5.01 -2.59 -0.42
C ILE A 46 -4.97 -3.42 -1.70
N TYR A 47 -4.58 -2.78 -2.78
CA TYR A 47 -4.30 -3.39 -4.07
C TYR A 47 -2.91 -2.95 -4.54
N LEU A 48 -2.33 -3.66 -5.50
CA LEU A 48 -1.15 -3.22 -6.23
C LEU A 48 -1.58 -2.33 -7.39
N ALA A 49 -0.77 -1.33 -7.74
CA ALA A 49 -1.13 -0.35 -8.77
C ALA A 49 -0.84 -0.88 -10.20
N TYR A 50 -1.30 -2.10 -10.50
CA TYR A 50 -1.34 -2.69 -11.83
C TYR A 50 -2.49 -3.71 -11.94
N PRO A 51 -3.01 -3.99 -13.14
CA PRO A 51 -4.12 -4.93 -13.33
C PRO A 51 -3.72 -6.37 -12.96
N ALA A 52 -4.63 -7.13 -12.37
CA ALA A 52 -4.40 -8.54 -12.02
C ALA A 52 -4.13 -9.43 -13.25
N ASP A 53 -4.57 -9.00 -14.44
CA ASP A 53 -4.41 -9.71 -15.71
C ASP A 53 -3.20 -9.23 -16.55
N ARG A 54 -2.29 -8.43 -15.97
CA ARG A 54 -1.14 -7.82 -16.66
C ARG A 54 0.15 -7.88 -15.85
N SER A 55 1.26 -7.57 -16.51
CA SER A 55 2.58 -7.39 -15.85
C SER A 55 2.56 -6.18 -14.92
N THR A 56 3.47 -6.18 -13.94
CA THR A 56 3.74 -5.06 -13.04
C THR A 56 4.12 -3.77 -13.78
N ASP A 57 4.64 -3.89 -14.99
CA ASP A 57 5.01 -2.75 -15.85
C ASP A 57 3.79 -1.97 -16.39
N CYS A 58 2.58 -2.56 -16.31
CA CYS A 58 1.35 -1.91 -16.75
C CYS A 58 0.83 -0.96 -15.66
N ALA A 59 1.41 0.24 -15.62
CA ALA A 59 0.99 1.28 -14.69
C ALA A 59 -0.48 1.71 -14.93
N ILE A 60 -1.18 2.02 -13.84
CA ILE A 60 -2.54 2.54 -13.84
C ILE A 60 -2.58 4.02 -13.49
N GLU A 61 -3.54 4.74 -14.07
CA GLU A 61 -3.86 6.13 -13.73
C GLU A 61 -5.26 6.22 -13.15
N GLN A 62 -5.39 6.85 -11.97
CA GLN A 62 -6.69 7.00 -11.33
C GLN A 62 -7.61 7.96 -12.09
N ILE A 63 -8.85 7.53 -12.30
CA ILE A 63 -9.93 8.43 -12.71
C ILE A 63 -10.47 9.13 -11.45
N ARG A 64 -10.07 10.39 -11.27
CA ARG A 64 -10.38 11.20 -10.07
C ARG A 64 -11.87 11.22 -9.72
N GLY A 65 -12.17 11.10 -8.43
CA GLY A 65 -13.54 11.06 -7.91
C GLY A 65 -14.25 9.72 -8.15
N THR A 66 -13.52 8.70 -8.58
CA THR A 66 -14.08 7.36 -8.83
C THR A 66 -13.19 6.27 -8.26
N ARG A 67 -13.73 5.05 -8.20
CA ARG A 67 -12.99 3.82 -7.88
C ARG A 67 -12.48 3.11 -9.14
N GLN A 68 -12.28 3.85 -10.24
CA GLN A 68 -11.83 3.32 -11.52
C GLN A 68 -10.46 3.87 -11.92
N PHE A 69 -9.79 3.12 -12.78
CA PHE A 69 -8.46 3.41 -13.29
C PHE A 69 -8.41 3.22 -14.80
N THR A 70 -7.50 3.95 -15.45
CA THR A 70 -7.08 3.69 -16.83
C THR A 70 -5.80 2.86 -16.79
N ASP A 71 -5.76 1.72 -17.48
CA ASP A 71 -4.55 0.90 -17.59
C ASP A 71 -3.65 1.31 -18.77
N CYS A 72 -2.50 0.66 -18.90
CA CYS A 72 -1.53 0.92 -19.97
C CYS A 72 -2.06 0.64 -21.40
N ASP A 73 -3.11 -0.17 -21.53
CA ASP A 73 -3.80 -0.44 -22.80
C ASP A 73 -4.92 0.58 -23.08
N GLY A 74 -5.15 1.53 -22.15
CA GLY A 74 -6.21 2.53 -22.21
C GLY A 74 -7.59 2.01 -21.82
N ARG A 75 -7.68 0.84 -21.16
CA ARG A 75 -8.94 0.28 -20.65
C ARG A 75 -9.32 0.98 -19.35
N THR A 76 -10.61 1.18 -19.14
CA THR A 76 -11.14 1.53 -17.82
C THR A 76 -11.43 0.26 -17.03
N ILE A 77 -10.85 0.15 -15.83
CA ILE A 77 -10.99 -0.99 -14.90
C ILE A 77 -11.40 -0.51 -13.51
N ASP A 78 -12.06 -1.36 -12.72
CA ASP A 78 -12.41 -1.07 -11.33
C ASP A 78 -11.22 -1.37 -10.39
N VAL A 79 -11.21 -0.76 -9.21
CA VAL A 79 -10.23 -1.05 -8.16
C VAL A 79 -10.15 -2.55 -7.82
N SER A 80 -11.25 -3.29 -7.95
CA SER A 80 -11.28 -4.74 -7.71
C SER A 80 -10.63 -5.59 -8.80
N ASP A 81 -10.33 -5.01 -9.97
CA ASP A 81 -9.58 -5.67 -11.06
C ASP A 81 -8.06 -5.54 -10.89
N LEU A 82 -7.60 -4.78 -9.89
CA LEU A 82 -6.19 -4.63 -9.56
C LEU A 82 -5.63 -5.88 -8.87
N ALA A 83 -4.34 -6.11 -9.06
CA ALA A 83 -3.64 -7.23 -8.43
C ALA A 83 -3.66 -7.09 -6.89
N LEU A 84 -3.75 -8.23 -6.20
CA LEU A 84 -3.70 -8.27 -4.74
C LEU A 84 -2.24 -8.26 -4.27
N PRO A 85 -1.94 -7.62 -3.13
CA PRO A 85 -0.61 -7.72 -2.53
C PRO A 85 -0.36 -9.15 -2.02
N PRO A 86 0.90 -9.51 -1.74
CA PRO A 86 1.27 -10.78 -1.12
C PRO A 86 0.56 -10.98 0.22
N ASP A 87 0.42 -12.24 0.63
CA ASP A 87 -0.15 -12.59 1.93
C ASP A 87 0.58 -11.86 3.07
N GLY A 88 -0.19 -11.28 4.00
CA GLY A 88 0.34 -10.56 5.16
C GLY A 88 0.40 -9.04 5.00
N VAL A 89 0.31 -8.49 3.78
CA VAL A 89 0.23 -7.04 3.57
C VAL A 89 -1.23 -6.60 3.68
N VAL A 90 -1.61 -6.11 4.86
CA VAL A 90 -2.96 -5.66 5.16
C VAL A 90 -2.97 -4.29 5.85
N PRO A 91 -4.02 -3.48 5.65
CA PRO A 91 -4.18 -2.24 6.40
C PRO A 91 -4.49 -2.57 7.86
N GLN A 92 -3.77 -1.93 8.79
CA GLN A 92 -3.96 -2.08 10.22
C GLN A 92 -4.59 -0.82 10.78
N VAL A 93 -5.72 -0.98 11.46
CA VAL A 93 -6.42 0.12 12.12
C VAL A 93 -6.28 -0.08 13.63
N SER A 94 -5.68 0.89 14.29
CA SER A 94 -5.57 0.91 15.76
C SER A 94 -6.90 1.35 16.38
N ASP A 95 -7.16 0.96 17.63
CA ASP A 95 -8.39 1.34 18.37
C ASP A 95 -8.59 2.87 18.45
N ASP A 96 -7.50 3.64 18.49
CA ASP A 96 -7.53 5.11 18.49
C ASP A 96 -7.85 5.73 17.11
N GLY A 97 -8.05 4.92 16.08
CA GLY A 97 -8.39 5.34 14.71
C GLY A 97 -7.19 5.71 13.84
N LEU A 98 -5.98 5.28 14.23
CA LEU A 98 -4.77 5.41 13.42
C LEU A 98 -4.73 4.31 12.36
N LEU A 99 -4.61 4.70 11.09
CA LEU A 99 -4.36 3.78 9.98
C LEU A 99 -2.85 3.66 9.78
N THR A 100 -2.35 2.45 9.95
CA THR A 100 -0.98 2.07 9.62
C THR A 100 -0.99 1.04 8.50
N LEU A 101 0.01 1.15 7.64
CA LEU A 101 0.27 0.16 6.62
C LEU A 101 1.50 -0.62 7.04
N ASP A 102 1.28 -1.87 7.44
CA ASP A 102 2.37 -2.81 7.66
C ASP A 102 2.79 -3.34 6.29
N LEU A 103 3.70 -2.59 5.68
CA LEU A 103 4.38 -2.97 4.48
C LEU A 103 5.57 -3.79 4.93
N VAL A 104 5.40 -5.11 5.03
CA VAL A 104 6.56 -6.00 5.15
C VAL A 104 7.35 -5.84 3.86
N SER A 105 8.36 -4.97 3.90
CA SER A 105 9.41 -4.95 2.90
C SER A 105 10.15 -6.27 3.07
N ASP A 106 10.12 -7.13 2.06
CA ASP A 106 10.97 -8.32 1.95
C ASP A 106 12.48 -7.95 1.80
N GLU A 107 12.92 -6.85 2.40
CA GLU A 107 14.30 -6.34 2.31
C GLU A 107 14.96 -6.07 3.67
N GLU A 108 14.29 -6.36 4.80
CA GLU A 108 14.92 -6.22 6.14
C GLU A 108 14.80 -7.48 7.03
N ASP A 109 14.92 -8.67 6.43
CA ASP A 109 15.39 -9.89 7.15
C ASP A 109 16.49 -10.61 6.35
N ALA A 110 17.51 -9.86 5.92
CA ALA A 110 18.77 -10.46 5.44
C ALA A 110 20.03 -9.73 5.95
N ALA A 111 19.88 -8.80 6.91
CA ALA A 111 21.00 -8.01 7.42
C ALA A 111 21.03 -7.87 8.95
N VAL A 112 20.80 -8.95 9.70
CA VAL A 112 21.34 -9.07 11.06
C VAL A 112 22.07 -10.40 11.22
N THR A 113 23.32 -10.41 10.78
CA THR A 113 24.46 -10.92 11.59
C THR A 113 25.73 -10.37 10.94
N THR A 114 26.09 -9.13 11.26
CA THR A 114 27.47 -8.66 11.04
C THR A 114 28.13 -8.49 12.40
N VAL A 115 29.24 -9.23 12.54
CA VAL A 115 30.44 -9.04 13.38
C VAL A 115 30.34 -9.04 14.90
N ALA A 116 30.78 -10.15 15.49
CA ALA A 116 31.43 -10.12 16.80
C ALA A 116 32.81 -9.46 16.67
N ALA A 117 32.83 -8.18 17.05
CA ALA A 117 33.87 -7.40 17.74
C ALA A 117 35.37 -7.69 17.47
N THR A 118 36.04 -6.69 16.89
CA THR A 118 37.48 -6.43 17.06
C THR A 118 37.77 -5.67 18.36
N GLY A 119 38.68 -6.22 19.18
CA GLY A 119 39.74 -5.47 19.88
C GLY A 119 39.51 -4.95 21.31
N THR A 120 40.41 -5.33 22.22
CA THR A 120 40.92 -4.42 23.28
C THR A 120 42.31 -4.84 23.75
N THR A 121 43.19 -3.84 23.77
CA THR A 121 44.58 -3.81 24.23
C THR A 121 44.62 -3.40 25.71
N GLY A 122 45.56 -3.93 26.51
CA GLY A 122 46.11 -3.20 27.67
C GLY A 122 46.24 -3.99 28.97
N GLY A 123 47.48 -4.22 29.39
CA GLY A 123 47.91 -4.82 30.66
C GLY A 123 49.35 -5.27 30.60
#